data_AF-A0ABD1U4W4-F1
#
_entry.id   AF-A0ABD1U4W4-F1
#
_cell.length_a   1.000
_cell.length_b   1.000
_cell.length_c   1.000
_cell.angle_alpha   90.00
_cell.angle_beta   90.00
_cell.angle_gamma   90.00
#
_symmetry.space_group_name_H-M   'P 1'
#
loop_
_entity.id
_entity.type
_entity.pdbx_description
1 polymer ?
#
loop_
_entity_poly.entity_id
_entity_poly.type
_entity_poly.pdbx_seq_one_letter_code
_entity_poly.pdbx_strand_id
1 'polypeptide(L)'
;MTKQLDNANAAQKVAAEALEAANKEKKRLLEEAKSREEEILGLRSELAKAESSKKEAEDGKMEVETRLANAEADFVANFHNTEAYTNFADYFARVGHQEVLTALRNDHPELDVKNLEARFPPPDAEGEEDS
;
A
#
# COMPACT_ATOMS: atom_id res chain seq x y z
N MET A 1 86.05 -26.18 -0.99
CA MET A 1 85.41 -24.84 -0.92
C MET A 1 84.31 -24.64 -1.95
N THR A 2 84.36 -25.23 -3.15
CA THR A 2 83.37 -25.05 -4.24
C THR A 2 81.94 -25.49 -3.90
N LYS A 3 81.73 -26.69 -3.34
CA LYS A 3 80.37 -27.20 -3.03
C LYS A 3 79.56 -26.34 -2.04
N GLN A 4 80.22 -25.66 -1.10
CA GLN A 4 79.54 -24.78 -0.14
C GLN A 4 79.07 -23.48 -0.80
N LEU A 5 79.86 -22.94 -1.74
CA LEU A 5 79.50 -21.78 -2.55
C LEU A 5 78.33 -22.09 -3.49
N ASP A 6 78.33 -23.26 -4.13
CA ASP A 6 77.25 -23.67 -5.02
C ASP A 6 75.92 -23.84 -4.27
N ASN A 7 75.95 -24.43 -3.08
CA ASN A 7 74.78 -24.57 -2.22
C ASN A 7 74.24 -23.21 -1.72
N ALA A 8 75.13 -22.28 -1.37
CA ALA A 8 74.74 -20.94 -0.95
C ALA A 8 74.06 -20.17 -2.10
N ASN A 9 74.61 -20.24 -3.32
CA ASN A 9 74.02 -19.62 -4.50
C ASN A 9 72.65 -20.21 -4.85
N ALA A 10 72.47 -21.53 -4.74
CA ALA A 10 71.19 -22.19 -4.97
C ALA A 10 70.13 -21.75 -3.94
N ALA A 11 70.49 -21.69 -2.66
CA ALA A 11 69.59 -21.22 -1.61
C ALA A 11 69.19 -19.75 -1.81
N GLN A 12 70.14 -18.90 -2.23
CA GLN A 12 69.89 -17.49 -2.50
C GLN A 12 68.94 -17.28 -3.68
N LYS A 13 69.06 -18.11 -4.73
CA LYS A 13 68.14 -18.11 -5.88
C LYS A 13 66.72 -18.50 -5.48
N VAL A 14 66.55 -19.59 -4.72
CA VAL A 14 65.23 -20.02 -4.24
C VAL A 14 64.59 -18.96 -3.34
N ALA A 15 65.37 -18.34 -2.46
CA ALA A 15 64.87 -17.24 -1.63
C ALA A 15 64.42 -16.03 -2.45
N ALA A 16 65.14 -15.68 -3.52
CA ALA A 16 64.77 -14.59 -4.41
C ALA A 16 63.47 -14.88 -5.18
N GLU A 17 63.32 -16.09 -5.73
CA GLU A 17 62.10 -16.52 -6.43
C GLU A 17 60.87 -16.55 -5.51
N ALA A 18 61.04 -17.05 -4.27
CA ALA A 18 59.99 -17.04 -3.26
C ALA A 18 59.57 -15.61 -2.87
N LEU A 19 60.53 -14.70 -2.73
CA LEU A 19 60.26 -13.28 -2.44
C LEU A 19 59.53 -12.59 -3.58
N GLU A 20 59.91 -12.88 -4.83
CA GLU A 20 59.23 -12.35 -6.02
C GLU A 20 57.76 -12.82 -6.09
N ALA A 21 57.53 -14.12 -5.88
CA ALA A 21 56.18 -14.69 -5.84
C ALA A 21 55.33 -14.07 -4.73
N ALA A 22 55.91 -13.92 -3.52
CA ALA A 22 55.23 -13.29 -2.40
C ALA A 22 54.88 -11.81 -2.68
N ASN A 23 55.79 -11.05 -3.30
CA ASN A 23 55.54 -9.66 -3.68
C ASN A 23 54.45 -9.54 -4.75
N LYS A 24 54.41 -10.47 -5.71
CA LYS A 24 53.36 -10.52 -6.73
C LYS A 24 52.00 -10.82 -6.11
N GLU A 25 51.92 -11.79 -5.20
CA GLU A 25 50.67 -12.13 -4.52
C GLU A 25 50.21 -11.00 -3.59
N LYS A 26 51.14 -10.37 -2.86
CA LYS A 26 50.84 -9.18 -2.06
C LYS A 26 50.24 -8.07 -2.90
N LYS A 27 50.79 -7.80 -4.09
CA LYS A 27 50.26 -6.78 -5.00
C LYS A 27 48.85 -7.15 -5.48
N ARG A 28 48.61 -8.42 -5.82
CA ARG A 28 47.29 -8.91 -6.24
C ARG A 28 46.25 -8.74 -5.13
N LEU A 29 46.58 -9.12 -3.90
CA LEU A 29 45.69 -9.00 -2.74
C LEU A 29 45.39 -7.54 -2.41
N LEU A 30 46.37 -6.64 -2.53
CA LEU A 30 46.15 -5.21 -2.33
C LEU A 30 45.18 -4.62 -3.36
N GLU A 31 45.27 -5.04 -4.62
CA GLU A 31 44.35 -4.59 -5.66
C GLU A 31 42.94 -5.13 -5.45
N GLU A 32 42.82 -6.41 -5.08
CA GLU A 32 41.53 -7.03 -4.75
C GLU A 32 40.87 -6.36 -3.54
N ALA A 33 41.66 -6.02 -2.51
CA ALA A 33 41.17 -5.31 -1.33
C ALA A 33 40.62 -3.92 -1.69
N LYS A 34 41.31 -3.16 -2.54
CA LYS A 34 40.84 -1.85 -3.02
C LYS A 34 39.54 -1.97 -3.83
N SER A 35 39.49 -2.91 -4.76
CA SER A 35 38.29 -3.14 -5.58
C SER A 35 37.08 -3.50 -4.72
N ARG A 36 37.25 -4.36 -3.70
CA ARG A 36 36.18 -4.69 -2.75
C ARG A 36 35.78 -3.49 -1.88
N GLU A 37 36.73 -2.65 -1.50
CA GLU A 37 36.44 -1.44 -0.72
C GLU A 37 35.59 -0.45 -1.52
N GLU A 38 35.90 -0.26 -2.81
CA GLU A 38 35.08 0.54 -3.73
C GLU A 38 33.68 -0.04 -3.92
N GLU A 39 33.56 -1.36 -4.07
CA GLU A 39 32.26 -2.04 -4.16
C GLU A 39 31.42 -1.84 -2.90
N ILE A 40 32.02 -1.99 -1.71
CA ILE A 40 31.34 -1.76 -0.43
C ILE A 40 30.86 -0.31 -0.31
N LEU A 41 31.66 0.66 -0.75
CA LEU A 41 31.27 2.07 -0.74
C LEU A 41 30.10 2.32 -1.70
N GLY A 42 30.10 1.70 -2.88
CA GLY A 42 29.00 1.74 -3.83
C GLY A 42 27.69 1.19 -3.24
N LEU A 43 27.75 -0.03 -2.68
CA LEU A 43 26.61 -0.70 -2.05
C LEU A 43 26.05 0.10 -0.87
N ARG A 44 26.90 0.74 -0.06
CA ARG A 44 26.45 1.63 1.03
C ARG A 44 25.71 2.86 0.50
N SER A 45 26.17 3.43 -0.62
CA SER A 45 25.48 4.56 -1.25
C SER A 45 24.11 4.14 -1.80
N GLU A 46 24.01 2.99 -2.44
CA GLU A 46 22.75 2.45 -2.95
C GLU A 46 21.78 2.11 -1.81
N LEU A 47 22.26 1.50 -0.73
CA LEU A 47 21.46 1.21 0.46
C LEU A 47 20.87 2.49 1.05
N ALA A 48 21.66 3.55 1.21
CA ALA A 48 21.19 4.83 1.73
C ALA A 48 20.10 5.45 0.84
N LYS A 49 20.22 5.33 -0.48
CA LYS A 49 19.18 5.78 -1.42
C LYS A 49 17.90 4.95 -1.27
N ALA A 50 18.02 3.63 -1.20
CA ALA A 50 16.88 2.73 -1.04
C ALA A 50 16.14 2.97 0.29
N GLU A 51 16.86 3.21 1.38
CA GLU A 51 16.28 3.58 2.68
C GLU A 51 15.54 4.92 2.62
N SER A 52 16.11 5.93 1.94
CA SER A 52 15.44 7.21 1.72
C SER A 52 14.14 7.05 0.93
N SER A 53 14.17 6.33 -0.20
CA SER A 53 12.99 6.08 -1.01
C SER A 53 11.93 5.25 -0.28
N LYS A 54 12.35 4.28 0.55
CA LYS A 54 11.44 3.52 1.39
C LYS A 54 10.70 4.43 2.38
N LYS A 55 11.43 5.34 3.03
CA LYS A 55 10.84 6.29 3.97
C LYS A 55 9.82 7.20 3.30
N GLU A 56 10.16 7.76 2.14
CA GLU A 56 9.23 8.60 1.36
C GLU A 56 7.94 7.84 0.98
N ALA A 57 8.06 6.56 0.62
CA ALA A 57 6.92 5.71 0.33
C ALA A 57 6.06 5.43 1.58
N GLU A 58 6.68 5.20 2.74
CA GLU A 58 5.99 5.01 4.01
C GLU A 58 5.25 6.28 4.46
N ASP A 59 5.87 7.45 4.33
CA ASP A 59 5.26 8.75 4.62
C ASP A 59 4.07 9.01 3.68
N GLY A 60 4.23 8.76 2.38
CA GLY A 60 3.15 8.90 1.39
C GLY A 60 1.99 7.95 1.65
N LYS A 61 2.26 6.70 2.08
CA LYS A 61 1.23 5.75 2.47
C LYS A 61 0.43 6.26 3.67
N MET A 62 1.10 6.77 4.69
CA MET A 62 0.45 7.30 5.90
C MET A 62 -0.47 8.49 5.57
N GLU A 63 -0.05 9.36 4.66
CA GLU A 63 -0.87 10.48 4.20
C GLU A 63 -2.15 10.02 3.50
N VAL A 64 -2.06 9.02 2.61
CA VAL A 64 -3.22 8.45 1.91
C VAL A 64 -4.18 7.79 2.90
N GLU A 65 -3.67 6.98 3.83
CA GLU A 65 -4.50 6.33 4.86
C GLU A 65 -5.23 7.35 5.73
N THR A 66 -4.54 8.43 6.13
CA THR A 66 -5.15 9.50 6.93
C THR A 66 -6.24 10.23 6.13
N ARG A 67 -5.99 10.53 4.85
CA ARG A 67 -6.99 11.17 3.98
C ARG A 67 -8.22 10.30 3.77
N LEU A 68 -8.02 8.99 3.59
CA LEU A 68 -9.11 8.04 3.44
C LEU A 68 -9.95 7.98 4.72
N ALA A 69 -9.31 7.82 5.88
CA ALA A 69 -10.01 7.79 7.17
C ALA A 69 -10.83 9.07 7.41
N ASN A 70 -10.28 10.23 7.04
CA ASN A 70 -10.99 11.51 7.15
C ASN A 70 -12.17 11.59 6.16
N ALA A 71 -12.01 11.13 4.92
CA ALA A 71 -13.08 11.12 3.92
C ALA A 71 -14.21 10.15 4.31
N GLU A 72 -13.89 8.98 4.86
CA GLU A 72 -14.87 8.03 5.38
C GLU A 72 -15.64 8.61 6.57
N ALA A 73 -14.93 9.23 7.52
CA ALA A 73 -15.55 9.88 8.67
C ALA A 73 -16.48 11.03 8.24
N ASP A 74 -16.05 11.84 7.27
CA ASP A 74 -16.84 12.94 6.72
C ASP A 74 -18.08 12.43 5.97
N PHE A 75 -17.93 11.38 5.16
CA PHE A 75 -19.05 10.74 4.48
C PHE A 75 -20.09 10.22 5.46
N VAL A 76 -19.67 9.48 6.49
CA VAL A 76 -20.60 8.94 7.51
C VAL A 76 -21.29 10.06 8.27
N ALA A 77 -20.55 11.09 8.69
CA ALA A 77 -21.10 12.23 9.42
C ALA A 77 -22.14 12.97 8.59
N ASN A 78 -21.93 13.08 7.28
CA ASN A 78 -22.78 13.87 6.38
C ASN A 78 -23.71 13.04 5.50
N PHE A 79 -23.78 11.71 5.67
CA PHE A 79 -24.59 10.84 4.83
C PHE A 79 -26.05 11.29 4.77
N HIS A 80 -26.59 11.76 5.90
CA HIS A 80 -27.96 12.26 6.02
C HIS A 80 -28.25 13.52 5.17
N ASN A 81 -27.21 14.22 4.72
CA ASN A 81 -27.32 15.39 3.85
C ASN A 81 -27.21 15.03 2.36
N THR A 82 -27.11 13.74 2.03
CA THR A 82 -26.99 13.28 0.64
C THR A 82 -28.35 12.97 0.03
N GLU A 83 -28.47 13.16 -1.28
CA GLU A 83 -29.65 12.75 -2.06
C GLU A 83 -29.93 11.25 -1.91
N ALA A 84 -28.89 10.42 -1.77
CA ALA A 84 -29.03 8.99 -1.50
C ALA A 84 -29.77 8.72 -0.17
N TYR A 85 -29.47 9.47 0.89
CA TYR A 85 -30.22 9.35 2.14
C TYR A 85 -31.65 9.87 2.01
N THR A 86 -31.87 10.99 1.31
CA THR A 86 -33.24 11.49 1.04
C THR A 86 -34.07 10.45 0.32
N ASN A 87 -33.57 9.86 -0.76
CA ASN A 87 -34.25 8.82 -1.52
C ASN A 87 -34.51 7.56 -0.66
N PHE A 88 -33.52 7.16 0.14
CA PHE A 88 -33.68 6.06 1.10
C PHE A 88 -34.78 6.34 2.12
N ALA A 89 -34.77 7.52 2.75
CA ALA A 89 -35.74 7.92 3.75
C ALA A 89 -37.15 8.00 3.17
N ASP A 90 -37.30 8.58 1.99
CA ASP A 90 -38.60 8.71 1.30
C ASP A 90 -39.17 7.35 0.91
N TYR A 91 -38.35 6.42 0.40
CA TYR A 91 -38.77 5.06 0.09
C TYR A 91 -39.33 4.35 1.34
N PHE A 92 -38.59 4.37 2.46
CA PHE A 92 -39.04 3.70 3.68
C PHE A 92 -40.23 4.41 4.35
N ALA A 93 -40.34 5.73 4.23
CA ALA A 93 -41.54 6.45 4.67
C ALA A 93 -42.78 5.98 3.89
N ARG A 94 -42.67 5.80 2.57
CA ARG A 94 -43.76 5.24 1.75
C ARG A 94 -44.12 3.81 2.14
N VAL A 95 -43.14 2.95 2.45
CA VAL A 95 -43.40 1.60 3.00
C VAL A 95 -44.20 1.70 4.31
N GLY A 96 -43.75 2.52 5.25
CA GLY A 96 -44.45 2.71 6.52
C GLY A 96 -45.87 3.25 6.36
N HIS A 97 -46.11 4.17 5.40
CA HIS A 97 -47.46 4.61 5.07
C HIS A 97 -48.35 3.46 4.60
N GLN A 98 -47.84 2.54 3.77
CA GLN A 98 -48.60 1.37 3.31
C GLN A 98 -48.97 0.41 4.45
N GLU A 99 -48.06 0.21 5.40
CA GLU A 99 -48.32 -0.61 6.58
C GLU A 99 -49.47 -0.02 7.41
N VAL A 100 -49.46 1.30 7.65
CA VAL A 100 -50.52 2.00 8.39
C VAL A 100 -51.86 1.95 7.65
N LEU A 101 -51.86 2.19 6.33
CA LEU A 101 -53.08 2.11 5.52
C LEU A 101 -53.68 0.70 5.52
N THR A 102 -52.83 -0.32 5.52
CA THR A 102 -53.25 -1.72 5.61
C THR A 102 -53.87 -2.02 6.97
N ALA A 103 -53.28 -1.54 8.07
CA ALA A 103 -53.85 -1.69 9.40
C ALA A 103 -55.21 -0.98 9.52
N LEU A 104 -55.34 0.25 9.03
CA LEU A 104 -56.59 1.01 9.03
C LEU A 104 -57.72 0.26 8.32
N ARG A 105 -57.45 -0.33 7.14
CA ARG A 105 -58.42 -1.11 6.39
C ARG A 105 -58.88 -2.37 7.14
N ASN A 106 -57.99 -2.99 7.89
CA ASN A 106 -58.29 -4.22 8.63
C ASN A 106 -59.07 -3.93 9.92
N ASP A 107 -58.66 -2.91 10.67
CA ASP A 107 -59.21 -2.60 11.99
C ASP A 107 -60.46 -1.70 11.92
N HIS A 108 -60.59 -0.91 10.85
CA HIS A 108 -61.69 0.03 10.62
C HIS A 108 -62.18 -0.04 9.16
N PRO A 109 -62.78 -1.15 8.72
CA PRO A 109 -63.17 -1.38 7.33
C PRO A 109 -64.23 -0.39 6.80
N GLU A 110 -64.97 0.26 7.70
CA GLU A 110 -65.97 1.29 7.38
C GLU A 110 -65.37 2.66 7.01
N LEU A 111 -64.09 2.92 7.30
CA LEU A 111 -63.44 4.17 6.94
C LEU A 111 -63.07 4.18 5.45
N ASP A 112 -63.52 5.21 4.72
CA ASP A 112 -63.05 5.45 3.36
C ASP A 112 -61.65 6.09 3.39
N VAL A 113 -60.64 5.28 3.09
CA VAL A 113 -59.23 5.68 3.08
C VAL A 113 -58.68 5.97 1.68
N LYS A 114 -59.52 5.97 0.62
CA LYS A 114 -59.04 6.16 -0.77
C LYS A 114 -58.27 7.46 -0.98
N ASN A 115 -58.69 8.53 -0.32
CA ASN A 115 -57.98 9.82 -0.37
C ASN A 115 -56.59 9.75 0.29
N LEU A 116 -56.41 8.88 1.29
CA LEU A 116 -55.11 8.65 1.92
C LEU A 116 -54.24 7.75 1.04
N GLU A 117 -54.80 6.71 0.41
CA GLU A 117 -54.09 5.85 -0.54
C GLU A 117 -53.57 6.65 -1.75
N ALA A 118 -54.37 7.57 -2.29
CA ALA A 118 -53.94 8.45 -3.39
C ALA A 118 -52.84 9.44 -2.97
N ARG A 119 -52.84 9.88 -1.71
CA ARG A 119 -51.85 10.83 -1.17
C ARG A 119 -50.55 10.15 -0.75
N PHE A 120 -50.60 8.86 -0.42
CA PHE A 120 -49.46 8.06 -0.01
C PHE A 120 -49.37 6.81 -0.89
N PRO A 121 -48.92 6.93 -2.15
CA PRO A 121 -48.79 5.80 -3.05
C PRO A 121 -47.68 4.83 -2.58
N PRO A 122 -47.73 3.55 -3.00
CA PRO A 122 -46.69 2.60 -2.69
C PRO A 122 -45.35 2.98 -3.36
N PRO A 123 -44.21 2.51 -2.81
CA PRO A 123 -42.88 2.91 -3.29
C PRO A 123 -42.64 2.62 -4.78
N ASP A 124 -43.19 1.52 -5.28
CA ASP A 124 -42.99 1.03 -6.65
C ASP A 124 -44.04 1.56 -7.66
N ALA A 125 -44.88 2.51 -7.25
CA ALA A 125 -45.91 3.08 -8.13
C ALA A 125 -45.33 4.00 -9.23
N GLU A 126 -44.09 4.49 -9.06
CA GLU A 126 -43.42 5.35 -10.04
C GLU A 126 -42.63 4.48 -11.04
N GLY A 127 -43.35 3.96 -12.06
CA GLY A 127 -42.76 3.14 -13.12
C GLY A 127 -43.60 3.03 -14.41
N GLU A 128 -44.71 3.76 -14.54
CA GLU A 128 -45.57 3.73 -15.74
C GLU A 128 -45.76 5.12 -16.38
N GLU A 129 -44.71 5.94 -16.47
CA GLU A 129 -44.71 7.13 -17.35
C GLU A 129 -43.36 7.25 -18.06
N ASP A 130 -43.19 6.43 -19.11
CA ASP A 130 -42.53 6.82 -20.37
C ASP A 130 -42.55 5.60 -21.33
N SER A 131 -43.54 5.57 -22.23
CA SER A 131 -43.59 4.71 -23.43
C SER A 131 -44.26 5.46 -24.58
#